data_AF-A0A349N7F5-F1
#
_entry.id   AF-A0A349N7F5-F1
#
_cell.length_a   1.000
_cell.length_b   1.000
_cell.length_c   1.000
_cell.angle_alpha   90.00
_cell.angle_beta   90.00
_cell.angle_gamma   90.00
#
_symmetry.space_group_name_H-M   'P 1'
#
loop_
_entity.id
_entity.type
_entity.pdbx_description
1 polymer ?
#
loop_
_entity_poly.entity_id
_entity_poly.type
_entity_poly.pdbx_seq_one_letter_code
_entity_poly.pdbx_strand_id
1 'polypeptide(L)'
;KPVWYLGGELAESGVGVPDDELIDRAKRLITDLFPWVDLSGAQWGCFAIDRAEAKMADGSRPDGALFIAEDGYIAAWPTKLTLTPALADSVLAELAGNVTKKRSDGAHTLDALAQLLPKATLAKAHWDR
;
A
#
# COMPACT_ATOMS: atom_id res chain seq x y z
N LYS A 1 19.34 1.22 -12.13
CA LYS A 1 19.42 2.68 -12.44
C LYS A 1 18.60 3.42 -11.41
N PRO A 2 18.92 4.67 -11.02
CA PRO A 2 18.06 5.42 -10.12
C PRO A 2 16.69 5.69 -10.75
N VAL A 3 15.64 5.69 -9.94
CA VAL A 3 14.25 5.94 -10.35
C VAL A 3 13.68 7.00 -9.43
N TRP A 4 13.04 8.02 -10.00
CA TRP A 4 12.25 9.00 -9.25
C TRP A 4 10.79 8.59 -9.32
N TYR A 5 10.19 8.30 -8.16
CA TYR A 5 8.78 7.94 -8.06
C TYR A 5 7.98 9.17 -7.62
N LEU A 6 7.15 9.67 -8.53
CA LEU A 6 6.44 10.94 -8.36
C LEU A 6 5.00 10.67 -7.88
N GLY A 7 4.62 11.27 -6.76
CA GLY A 7 3.28 11.19 -6.17
C GLY A 7 2.68 12.58 -5.92
N GLY A 8 1.87 12.70 -4.87
CA GLY A 8 1.22 13.96 -4.49
C GLY A 8 0.18 14.42 -5.52
N GLU A 9 -0.03 15.73 -5.62
CA GLU A 9 -1.07 16.33 -6.46
C GLU A 9 -0.97 15.92 -7.95
N LEU A 10 0.25 15.74 -8.46
CA LEU A 10 0.47 15.25 -9.83
C LEU A 10 -0.22 13.89 -10.07
N ALA A 11 -0.12 12.98 -9.10
CA ALA A 11 -0.73 11.65 -9.19
C ALA A 11 -2.23 11.70 -8.88
N GLU A 12 -2.66 12.52 -7.92
CA GLU A 12 -4.08 12.63 -7.55
C GLU A 12 -4.92 13.27 -8.66
N SER A 13 -4.46 14.39 -9.24
CA SER A 13 -5.13 15.05 -10.38
C SER A 13 -4.90 14.35 -11.73
N GLY A 14 -4.03 13.33 -11.76
CA GLY A 14 -3.74 12.51 -12.94
C GLY A 14 -4.75 11.38 -13.18
N VAL A 15 -5.66 11.12 -12.24
CA VAL A 15 -6.67 10.06 -12.40
C VAL A 15 -7.56 10.35 -13.61
N GLY A 16 -7.60 9.40 -14.55
CA GLY A 16 -8.38 9.51 -15.79
C GLY A 16 -7.76 10.39 -16.88
N VAL A 17 -6.57 10.96 -16.64
CA VAL A 17 -5.80 11.70 -17.64
C VAL A 17 -5.01 10.72 -18.52
N PRO A 18 -4.92 10.92 -19.84
CA PRO A 18 -4.05 10.11 -20.70
C PRO A 18 -2.59 10.11 -20.26
N ASP A 19 -1.92 8.97 -20.41
CA ASP A 19 -0.54 8.76 -19.93
C ASP A 19 0.46 9.76 -20.52
N ASP A 20 0.36 10.06 -21.82
CA ASP A 20 1.23 11.01 -22.52
C ASP A 20 1.08 12.44 -21.95
N GLU A 21 -0.16 12.86 -21.70
CA GLU A 21 -0.44 14.16 -21.10
C GLU A 21 0.09 14.24 -19.65
N LEU A 22 -0.12 13.19 -18.85
CA LEU A 22 0.36 13.15 -17.47
C LEU A 22 1.90 13.15 -17.40
N ILE A 23 2.55 12.41 -18.30
CA ILE A 23 4.01 12.41 -18.43
C ILE A 23 4.52 13.81 -18.81
N ASP A 24 3.85 14.52 -19.72
CA ASP A 24 4.25 15.87 -20.11
C ASP A 24 3.99 16.91 -19.02
N ARG A 25 2.97 16.71 -18.17
CA ARG A 25 2.80 17.49 -16.92
C ARG A 25 3.97 17.23 -15.96
N ALA A 26 4.36 15.96 -15.78
CA ALA A 26 5.46 15.57 -14.91
C ALA A 26 6.81 16.18 -15.37
N LYS A 27 7.12 16.11 -16.68
CA LYS A 27 8.32 16.73 -17.25
C LYS A 27 8.37 18.23 -16.99
N ARG A 28 7.28 18.95 -17.28
CA ARG A 28 7.19 20.40 -17.04
C ARG A 28 7.39 20.74 -15.56
N LEU A 29 6.72 20.01 -14.66
CA LEU A 29 6.85 20.21 -13.22
C LEU A 29 8.29 20.01 -12.74
N ILE A 30 8.95 18.95 -13.20
CA ILE A 30 10.33 18.67 -12.79
C ILE A 30 11.31 19.68 -13.38
N THR A 31 11.14 20.10 -14.64
CA THR A 31 11.98 21.15 -15.24
C THR A 31 11.82 22.50 -14.52
N ASP A 32 10.62 22.83 -14.07
CA ASP A 32 10.34 24.06 -13.31
C ASP A 32 10.97 24.02 -11.90
N LEU A 33 10.81 22.90 -11.18
CA LEU A 33 11.32 22.75 -9.81
C LEU A 33 12.82 22.45 -9.73
N PHE A 34 13.36 21.72 -10.71
CA PHE A 34 14.73 21.23 -10.74
C PHE A 34 15.42 21.53 -12.07
N PRO A 35 15.51 22.80 -12.51
CA PRO A 35 16.04 23.17 -13.83
C PRO A 35 17.52 22.81 -14.02
N TRP A 36 18.25 22.53 -12.94
CA TRP A 36 19.65 22.11 -12.97
C TRP A 36 19.85 20.61 -13.22
N VAL A 37 18.78 19.81 -13.28
CA VAL A 37 18.87 18.36 -13.51
C VAL A 37 18.62 18.06 -15.00
N ASP A 38 19.62 17.53 -15.69
CA ASP A 38 19.47 17.06 -17.07
C ASP A 38 18.76 15.71 -17.11
N LEU A 39 17.54 15.71 -17.66
CA LEU A 39 16.69 14.53 -17.84
C LEU A 39 16.45 14.21 -19.32
N SER A 40 17.25 14.75 -20.24
CA SER A 40 17.10 14.52 -21.68
C SER A 40 17.20 13.03 -22.06
N GLY A 41 17.99 12.25 -21.32
CA GLY A 41 18.11 10.80 -21.48
C GLY A 41 17.22 9.96 -20.55
N ALA A 42 16.32 10.58 -19.79
CA ALA A 42 15.48 9.87 -18.83
C ALA A 42 14.33 9.11 -19.52
N GLN A 43 13.97 7.97 -18.94
CA GLN A 43 12.76 7.22 -19.32
C GLN A 43 11.61 7.67 -18.42
N TRP A 44 10.44 7.86 -19.01
CA TRP A 44 9.24 8.31 -18.32
C TRP A 44 8.14 7.26 -18.43
N GLY A 45 7.35 7.11 -17.38
CA GLY A 45 6.20 6.23 -17.35
C GLY A 45 5.30 6.58 -16.17
N CYS A 46 4.04 6.21 -16.29
CA CYS A 46 3.04 6.30 -15.23
C CYS A 46 2.27 4.99 -15.15
N PHE A 47 1.55 4.79 -14.04
CA PHE A 47 0.64 3.67 -13.88
C PHE A 47 -0.49 4.08 -12.94
N ALA A 48 -1.67 3.53 -13.16
CA ALA A 48 -2.80 3.67 -12.26
C ALA A 48 -2.71 2.64 -11.12
N ILE A 49 -3.10 3.06 -9.91
CA ILE A 49 -3.25 2.17 -8.76
C ILE A 49 -4.39 2.68 -7.88
N ASP A 50 -5.24 1.76 -7.45
CA ASP A 50 -6.31 2.06 -6.50
C ASP A 50 -5.81 2.00 -5.07
N ARG A 51 -6.22 2.98 -4.26
CA ARG A 51 -6.03 2.93 -2.82
C ARG A 51 -7.21 2.19 -2.20
N ALA A 52 -6.93 1.09 -1.53
CA ALA A 52 -7.94 0.35 -0.76
C ALA A 52 -8.03 0.94 0.66
N GLU A 53 -9.13 1.64 0.95
CA GLU A 53 -9.38 2.33 2.21
C GLU A 53 -10.77 1.95 2.75
N ALA A 54 -10.97 2.04 4.07
CA ALA A 54 -12.28 1.84 4.67
C ALA A 54 -13.24 2.96 4.26
N LYS A 55 -14.50 2.62 3.97
CA LYS A 55 -15.52 3.60 3.58
C LYS A 55 -16.02 4.38 4.81
N MET A 56 -15.79 5.69 4.82
CA MET A 56 -16.35 6.60 5.83
C MET A 56 -17.78 7.03 5.46
N ALA A 57 -18.61 7.34 6.46
CA ALA A 57 -20.01 7.71 6.25
C ALA A 57 -20.19 8.99 5.42
N ASP A 58 -19.24 9.93 5.54
CA ASP A 58 -19.18 11.19 4.81
C ASP A 58 -18.42 11.09 3.48
N GLY A 59 -17.90 9.90 3.13
CA GLY A 59 -17.10 9.67 1.93
C GLY A 59 -15.66 10.18 2.01
N SER A 60 -15.22 10.69 3.17
CA SER A 60 -13.84 11.13 3.38
C SER A 60 -12.86 9.96 3.43
N ARG A 61 -11.56 10.27 3.29
CA ARG A 61 -10.49 9.31 3.56
C ARG A 61 -10.37 9.14 5.08
N PRO A 62 -10.16 7.93 5.59
CA PRO A 62 -9.94 7.78 7.01
C PRO A 62 -8.63 8.45 7.48
N ASP A 63 -8.65 9.00 8.69
CA ASP A 63 -7.46 9.63 9.29
C ASP A 63 -6.50 8.59 9.90
N GLY A 64 -7.02 7.42 10.25
CA GLY A 64 -6.29 6.35 10.94
C GLY A 64 -6.32 5.01 10.21
N ALA A 65 -5.74 4.00 10.84
CA ALA A 65 -5.96 2.62 10.48
C ALA A 65 -7.32 2.15 11.02
N LEU A 66 -8.00 1.28 10.28
CA LEU A 66 -9.30 0.75 10.66
C LEU A 66 -9.34 -0.76 10.47
N PHE A 67 -10.12 -1.42 11.32
CA PHE A 67 -10.56 -2.79 11.11
C PHE A 67 -12.03 -2.92 11.48
N ILE A 68 -12.66 -3.96 10.95
CA ILE A 68 -14.00 -4.41 11.32
C ILE A 68 -13.83 -5.83 11.85
N ALA A 69 -14.44 -6.12 13.00
CA ALA A 69 -14.46 -7.44 13.61
C ALA A 69 -15.91 -7.91 13.77
N GLU A 70 -16.29 -8.97 13.07
CA GLU A 70 -17.64 -9.52 13.06
C GLU A 70 -17.57 -11.04 12.94
N ASP A 71 -18.33 -11.78 13.75
CA ASP A 71 -18.47 -13.25 13.69
C ASP A 71 -17.15 -14.04 13.58
N GLY A 72 -16.09 -13.56 14.24
CA GLY A 72 -14.77 -14.19 14.23
C GLY A 72 -13.90 -13.86 13.02
N TYR A 73 -14.35 -12.95 12.15
CA TYR A 73 -13.60 -12.41 11.03
C TYR A 73 -13.06 -11.03 11.39
N ILE A 74 -11.85 -10.71 10.91
CA ILE A 74 -11.29 -9.36 10.95
C ILE A 74 -10.91 -8.94 9.54
N ALA A 75 -11.51 -7.85 9.06
CA ALA A 75 -11.11 -7.17 7.83
C ALA A 75 -10.46 -5.85 8.19
N ALA A 76 -9.27 -5.57 7.62
CA ALA A 76 -8.43 -4.47 8.09
C ALA A 76 -7.81 -3.68 6.94
N TRP A 77 -7.76 -2.35 7.11
CA TRP A 77 -7.13 -1.41 6.19
C TRP A 77 -6.23 -0.48 6.99
N PRO A 78 -4.91 -0.42 6.70
CA PRO A 78 -4.02 0.49 7.39
C PRO A 78 -4.23 1.94 6.96
N THR A 79 -4.88 2.19 5.82
CA THR A 79 -5.04 3.48 5.13
C THR A 79 -3.72 4.05 4.59
N LYS A 80 -2.68 4.10 5.43
CA LYS A 80 -1.31 4.47 5.05
C LYS A 80 -0.35 3.39 5.52
N LEU A 81 0.70 3.12 4.75
CA LEU A 81 1.71 2.11 5.13
C LEU A 81 2.32 2.39 6.51
N THR A 82 2.52 3.67 6.86
CA THR A 82 3.05 4.12 8.15
C THR A 82 2.15 3.78 9.35
N LEU A 83 0.86 3.52 9.12
CA LEU A 83 -0.10 3.18 10.17
C LEU A 83 -0.23 1.66 10.39
N THR A 84 0.51 0.84 9.64
CA THR A 84 0.49 -0.63 9.79
C THR A 84 0.82 -1.09 11.22
N PRO A 85 1.81 -0.51 11.95
CA PRO A 85 2.06 -0.89 13.34
C PRO A 85 0.87 -0.59 14.25
N ALA A 86 0.28 0.62 14.14
CA ALA A 86 -0.87 1.00 14.94
C ALA A 86 -2.10 0.12 14.65
N LEU A 87 -2.28 -0.30 13.38
CA LEU A 87 -3.29 -1.28 13.01
C LEU A 87 -3.06 -2.62 13.72
N ALA A 88 -1.82 -3.11 13.70
CA ALA A 88 -1.47 -4.38 14.33
C ALA A 88 -1.74 -4.34 15.84
N ASP A 89 -1.34 -3.28 16.53
CA ASP A 89 -1.61 -3.09 17.96
C ASP A 89 -3.11 -3.11 18.27
N SER A 90 -3.91 -2.42 17.45
CA SER A 90 -5.37 -2.36 17.60
C SER A 90 -6.02 -3.74 17.42
N VAL A 91 -5.60 -4.50 16.42
CA VAL A 91 -6.08 -5.87 16.17
C VAL A 91 -5.65 -6.82 17.29
N LEU A 92 -4.42 -6.69 17.81
CA LEU A 92 -3.96 -7.51 18.92
C LEU A 92 -4.75 -7.25 20.20
N ALA A 93 -5.13 -6.00 20.46
CA ALA A 93 -6.00 -5.64 21.59
C ALA A 93 -7.40 -6.27 21.43
N GLU A 94 -7.98 -6.20 20.24
CA GLU A 94 -9.26 -6.85 19.92
C GLU A 94 -9.21 -8.37 20.17
N LEU A 95 -8.15 -9.03 19.69
CA LEU A 95 -7.97 -10.46 19.89
C LEU A 95 -7.77 -10.83 21.37
N ALA A 96 -7.06 -9.99 22.14
CA ALA A 96 -6.84 -10.24 23.56
C ALA A 96 -8.14 -10.21 24.37
N GLY A 97 -9.12 -9.40 23.97
CA GLY A 97 -10.43 -9.33 24.61
C GLY A 97 -11.35 -10.50 24.25
N ASN A 98 -11.23 -11.04 23.03
CA ASN A 98 -12.23 -11.94 22.46
C ASN A 98 -11.75 -13.37 22.20
N VAL A 99 -10.44 -13.63 22.24
CA VAL A 99 -9.85 -14.94 21.94
C VAL A 99 -9.15 -15.53 23.16
N THR A 100 -9.58 -16.73 23.56
CA THR A 100 -8.86 -17.51 24.57
C THR A 100 -7.66 -18.20 23.93
N LYS A 101 -6.44 -17.77 24.29
CA LYS A 101 -5.21 -18.42 23.85
C LYS A 101 -5.15 -19.86 24.39
N LYS A 102 -5.18 -20.85 23.50
CA LYS A 102 -4.80 -22.22 23.84
C LYS A 102 -3.30 -22.39 23.57
N ARG A 103 -2.56 -22.93 24.55
CA ARG A 103 -1.16 -23.33 24.32
C ARG A 103 -1.17 -24.53 23.39
N SER A 104 -0.47 -24.40 22.26
CA SER A 104 -0.08 -25.50 21.39
C SER A 104 1.44 -25.56 21.29
N ASP A 105 1.98 -26.73 20.97
CA ASP A 105 3.41 -26.95 20.73
C ASP A 105 3.76 -26.38 19.35
N GLY A 106 3.80 -25.04 19.26
CA GLY A 106 3.71 -24.26 18.02
C GLY A 106 4.77 -24.52 16.94
N ALA A 107 5.87 -25.21 17.28
CA ALA A 107 6.90 -25.62 16.32
C ALA A 107 6.35 -26.62 15.28
N HIS A 108 5.51 -27.58 15.69
CA HIS A 108 5.00 -28.61 14.79
C HIS A 108 3.96 -28.10 13.79
N THR A 109 3.34 -26.93 14.06
CA THR A 109 2.21 -26.43 13.25
C THR A 109 2.69 -25.66 12.01
N LEU A 110 3.71 -24.83 12.12
CA LEU A 110 4.20 -24.04 10.98
C LEU A 110 4.91 -24.93 9.93
N ASP A 111 5.70 -25.90 10.38
CA ASP A 111 6.36 -26.86 9.48
C ASP A 111 5.35 -27.73 8.73
N ALA A 112 4.29 -28.18 9.42
CA ALA A 112 3.19 -28.92 8.80
C ALA A 112 2.43 -28.06 7.77
N LEU A 113 2.15 -26.80 8.07
CA LEU A 113 1.51 -25.88 7.13
C LEU A 113 2.37 -25.61 5.90
N ALA A 114 3.69 -25.51 6.05
CA ALA A 114 4.60 -25.30 4.92
C ALA A 114 4.69 -26.51 3.96
N GLN A 115 4.34 -27.71 4.43
CA GLN A 115 4.20 -28.90 3.56
C GLN A 115 2.88 -28.89 2.76
N LEU A 116 1.86 -28.19 3.26
CA LEU A 116 0.51 -28.18 2.68
C LEU A 116 0.23 -26.94 1.83
N LEU A 117 0.82 -25.79 2.19
CA LEU A 117 0.56 -24.50 1.56
C LEU A 117 1.81 -24.02 0.82
N PRO A 118 1.68 -23.55 -0.43
CA PRO A 118 2.80 -22.96 -1.15
C PRO A 118 3.25 -21.67 -0.47
N LYS A 119 4.57 -21.40 -0.50
CA LYS A 119 5.10 -20.11 -0.03
C LYS A 119 4.69 -18.99 -0.98
N ALA A 120 4.23 -17.88 -0.42
CA ALA A 120 3.99 -16.66 -1.20
C ALA A 120 5.30 -16.17 -1.84
N THR A 121 5.20 -15.60 -3.04
CA THR A 121 6.32 -14.99 -3.75
C THR A 121 6.40 -13.49 -3.45
N LEU A 122 7.59 -12.90 -3.61
CA LEU A 122 7.77 -11.47 -3.49
C LEU A 122 7.32 -10.75 -4.77
N ALA A 123 6.60 -9.66 -4.60
CA ALA A 123 6.24 -8.79 -5.71
C ALA A 123 7.49 -8.05 -6.25
N LYS A 124 7.49 -7.78 -7.56
CA LYS A 124 8.45 -6.86 -8.18
C LYS A 124 7.89 -5.45 -8.20
N ALA A 125 8.74 -4.48 -7.88
CA ALA A 125 8.41 -3.07 -8.02
C ALA A 125 8.10 -2.73 -9.49
N HIS A 126 7.27 -1.72 -9.74
CA HIS A 126 6.82 -1.38 -11.10
C HIS A 126 7.98 -1.01 -12.04
N TRP A 127 9.05 -0.43 -11.52
CA TRP A 127 10.23 -0.05 -12.29
C TRP A 127 11.22 -1.21 -12.55
N ASP A 128 11.00 -2.38 -11.95
CA ASP A 128 11.78 -3.60 -12.18
C ASP A 128 11.05 -4.59 -13.11
N ARG A 129 9.91 -4.18 -13.67
CA ARG A 129 9.08 -5.01 -14.56
C ARG A 129 9.53 -4.93 -16.01
#